data_AF-Q2UD36-F1
#
_entry.id   AF-Q2UD36-F1
#
_cell.length_a   1.000
_cell.length_b   1.000
_cell.length_c   1.000
_cell.angle_alpha   90.00
_cell.angle_beta   90.00
_cell.angle_gamma   90.00
#
_symmetry.space_group_name_H-M   'P 1'
#
loop_
_entity.id
_entity.type
_entity.pdbx_description
1 polymer ?
#
loop_
_entity_poly.entity_id
_entity_poly.type
_entity_poly.pdbx_seq_one_letter_code
_entity_poly.pdbx_strand_id
1 'polypeptide(L)'
;MLWRYDSYIGLYIPLLRSSLSVWTGGNWQDTSRLPTGFEAHYDQVHAAARARGRKVLEFKVQDGWDPLCQFLGKEVPSEPFPHVNEGDFIARFHVIIFWVRLVGLAKKGLIWASPVVAVGAAWWYFG
;
A
#
# COMPACT_ATOMS: atom_id res chain seq x y z
N MET A 1 -16.90 4.66 15.59
CA MET A 1 -15.86 5.39 14.80
C MET A 1 -14.42 4.98 15.15
N LEU A 2 -14.19 4.05 16.10
CA LEU A 2 -12.83 3.70 16.57
C LEU A 2 -12.17 2.53 15.79
N TRP A 3 -12.95 1.59 15.26
CA TRP A 3 -12.46 0.37 14.58
C TRP A 3 -11.69 0.56 13.25
N ARG A 4 -11.57 1.77 12.71
CA ARG A 4 -10.99 1.98 11.36
C ARG A 4 -9.46 1.96 11.36
N TYR A 5 -8.82 2.14 12.51
CA TYR A 5 -7.38 2.35 12.63
C TYR A 5 -6.64 1.29 13.47
N ASP A 6 -7.35 0.39 14.17
CA ASP A 6 -6.75 -0.57 15.12
C ASP A 6 -6.08 -1.79 14.47
N SER A 7 -5.99 -1.84 13.13
CA SER A 7 -5.32 -2.92 12.41
C SER A 7 -4.31 -2.35 11.41
N TYR A 8 -3.17 -3.03 11.25
CA TYR A 8 -2.12 -2.71 10.26
C TYR A 8 -2.69 -2.47 8.85
N ILE A 9 -3.78 -3.16 8.50
CA ILE A 9 -4.46 -3.07 7.20
C ILE A 9 -5.35 -1.82 7.09
N GLY A 10 -5.78 -1.20 8.19
CA GLY A 10 -6.71 -0.06 8.20
C GLY A 10 -6.15 1.20 7.53
N LEU A 11 -4.86 1.45 7.70
CA LEU A 11 -4.15 2.57 7.07
C LEU A 11 -3.56 2.23 5.70
N TYR A 12 -3.54 0.97 5.31
CA TYR A 12 -2.87 0.49 4.11
C TYR A 12 -3.41 1.13 2.83
N ILE A 13 -4.73 1.07 2.61
CA ILE A 13 -5.35 1.65 1.40
C ILE A 13 -5.28 3.18 1.37
N PRO A 14 -5.57 3.91 2.48
CA PRO A 14 -5.35 5.36 2.51
C PRO A 14 -3.91 5.77 2.22
N LEU A 15 -2.92 5.03 2.76
CA LEU A 15 -1.51 5.28 2.51
C LEU A 15 -1.15 5.09 1.04
N LEU A 16 -1.59 3.99 0.41
CA LEU A 16 -1.33 3.74 -1.02
C LEU A 16 -1.98 4.79 -1.93
N ARG A 17 -3.14 5.31 -1.56
CA ARG A 17 -3.85 6.32 -2.34
C ARG A 17 -3.28 7.73 -2.15
N SER A 18 -2.53 8.00 -1.08
CA SER A 18 -2.08 9.36 -0.78
C SER A 18 -1.08 9.87 -1.81
N SER A 19 -0.07 9.07 -2.16
CA SER A 19 0.92 9.41 -3.19
C SER A 19 0.26 9.59 -4.56
N LEU A 20 -0.59 8.63 -4.96
CA LEU A 20 -1.34 8.70 -6.22
C LEU A 20 -2.22 9.94 -6.27
N SER A 21 -2.90 10.29 -5.18
CA SER A 21 -3.72 11.50 -5.09
C SER A 21 -2.88 12.77 -5.26
N VAL A 22 -1.68 12.84 -4.68
CA VAL A 22 -0.79 14.01 -4.87
C VAL A 22 -0.34 14.10 -6.32
N TRP A 23 0.10 13.00 -6.92
CA TRP A 23 0.62 12.98 -8.30
C TRP A 23 -0.46 13.23 -9.36
N THR A 24 -1.71 12.93 -9.05
CA THR A 24 -2.85 13.13 -9.97
C THR A 24 -3.66 14.39 -9.68
N GLY A 25 -3.27 15.22 -8.71
CA GLY A 25 -4.00 16.43 -8.35
C GLY A 25 -5.37 16.16 -7.71
N GLY A 26 -5.50 15.07 -6.96
CA GLY A 26 -6.68 14.71 -6.17
C GLY A 26 -7.47 13.52 -6.73
N ASN A 27 -7.27 13.15 -7.99
CA ASN A 27 -7.97 12.03 -8.62
C ASN A 27 -7.04 10.84 -8.87
N TRP A 28 -6.82 10.02 -7.84
CA TRP A 28 -5.92 8.86 -7.90
C TRP A 28 -6.30 7.81 -8.96
N GLN A 29 -7.50 7.87 -9.54
CA GLN A 29 -7.96 6.98 -10.61
C GLN A 29 -7.58 7.48 -12.01
N ASP A 30 -7.22 8.76 -12.15
CA ASP A 30 -6.79 9.34 -13.41
C ASP A 30 -5.31 9.04 -13.68
N THR A 31 -5.06 7.86 -14.25
CA THR A 31 -3.71 7.40 -14.54
C THR A 31 -3.00 8.21 -15.64
N SER A 32 -3.75 8.99 -16.43
CA SER A 32 -3.18 9.81 -17.51
C SER A 32 -2.26 10.91 -17.00
N ARG A 33 -2.45 11.33 -15.74
CA ARG A 33 -1.67 12.37 -15.08
C ARG A 33 -0.40 11.87 -14.39
N LEU A 34 -0.28 10.55 -14.22
CA LEU A 34 0.84 9.95 -13.48
C LEU A 34 2.22 10.29 -14.06
N PRO A 35 2.46 10.27 -15.39
CA PRO A 35 3.76 10.63 -15.94
C PRO A 35 4.17 12.07 -15.57
N THR A 36 3.26 13.03 -15.79
CA THR A 36 3.49 14.43 -15.45
C THR A 36 3.67 14.65 -13.95
N GLY A 37 2.86 13.98 -13.12
CA GLY A 37 2.97 14.06 -11.66
C GLY A 37 4.29 13.49 -11.14
N PHE A 38 4.77 12.41 -11.76
CA PHE A 38 6.05 11.78 -11.44
C PHE A 38 7.23 12.71 -11.78
N GLU A 39 7.25 13.29 -12.99
CA GLU A 39 8.27 14.27 -13.39
C GLU A 39 8.27 15.50 -12.48
N ALA A 40 7.09 16.06 -12.19
CA ALA A 40 6.95 17.20 -11.29
C ALA A 40 7.48 16.90 -9.88
N HIS A 41 7.35 15.65 -9.40
CA HIS A 41 7.90 15.25 -8.12
C HIS A 41 9.45 15.25 -8.13
N TYR A 42 10.07 14.75 -9.20
CA TYR A 42 11.53 14.80 -9.37
C TYR A 42 12.03 16.24 -9.35
N ASP A 43 11.38 17.14 -10.08
CA ASP A 43 11.72 18.57 -10.09
C ASP A 43 11.64 19.19 -8.69
N GLN A 44 10.62 18.83 -7.90
CA GLN A 44 10.48 19.28 -6.52
C GLN A 44 11.62 18.77 -5.63
N VAL A 45 12.00 17.51 -5.75
CA VAL A 45 13.13 16.92 -4.99
C VAL A 45 14.43 17.63 -5.35
N HIS A 46 14.70 17.84 -6.64
CA HIS A 46 15.87 18.57 -7.11
C HIS A 46 15.91 20.02 -6.62
N ALA A 47 14.79 20.73 -6.69
CA ALA A 47 14.69 22.11 -6.20
C ALA A 47 14.95 22.17 -4.69
N ALA A 48 14.36 21.25 -3.92
CA ALA A 48 14.56 21.17 -2.48
C ALA A 48 16.00 20.82 -2.09
N ALA A 49 16.67 19.95 -2.85
CA ALA A 49 18.07 19.62 -2.62
C ALA A 49 19.00 20.81 -2.92
N ARG A 50 18.79 21.50 -4.06
CA ARG A 50 19.53 22.72 -4.42
C ARG A 50 19.37 23.82 -3.37
N ALA A 51 18.15 24.08 -2.92
CA ALA A 51 17.87 25.07 -1.89
C ALA A 51 18.58 24.78 -0.55
N ARG A 52 18.92 23.52 -0.29
CA ARG A 52 19.64 23.07 0.91
C ARG A 52 21.14 22.82 0.67
N GLY A 53 21.66 23.13 -0.53
CA GLY A 53 23.04 22.84 -0.91
C GLY A 53 23.41 21.35 -0.87
N ARG A 54 22.44 20.46 -1.07
CA ARG A 54 22.63 19.00 -1.02
C ARG A 54 22.88 18.46 -2.42
N LYS A 55 23.87 17.56 -2.53
CA LYS A 55 24.06 16.74 -3.74
C LYS A 55 22.92 15.72 -3.86
N VAL A 56 22.57 15.36 -5.08
CA VAL A 56 21.55 14.35 -5.42
C VAL A 56 22.22 13.28 -6.27
N LEU A 57 21.90 12.01 -6.00
CA LEU A 57 22.22 10.88 -6.85
C LEU A 57 20.95 10.47 -7.58
N GLU A 58 20.98 10.51 -8.91
CA GLU A 58 19.98 9.84 -9.73
C GLU A 58 20.27 8.35 -9.71
N PHE A 59 19.48 7.61 -8.93
CA PHE A 59 19.70 6.20 -8.67
C PHE A 59 18.55 5.36 -9.21
N LYS A 60 18.86 4.35 -10.03
CA LYS A 60 17.93 3.30 -10.40
C LYS A 60 18.24 2.07 -9.58
N VAL A 61 17.21 1.35 -9.13
CA VAL A 61 17.38 0.14 -8.30
C VAL A 61 18.26 -0.92 -8.98
N GLN A 62 18.26 -0.95 -10.32
CA GLN A 62 19.08 -1.84 -11.13
C GLN A 62 20.57 -1.49 -11.10
N ASP A 63 20.94 -0.29 -10.66
CA ASP A 63 22.33 0.16 -10.61
C ASP A 63 23.11 -0.50 -9.46
N GLY A 64 22.42 -1.12 -8.49
CA GLY A 64 23.04 -1.92 -7.44
C GLY A 64 23.80 -1.09 -6.39
N TRP A 65 24.83 -1.69 -5.78
CA TRP A 65 25.55 -1.06 -4.68
C TRP A 65 26.50 0.05 -5.11
N ASP A 66 27.17 -0.12 -6.24
CA ASP A 66 28.35 0.68 -6.62
C ASP A 66 28.10 2.21 -6.61
N PRO A 67 27.14 2.76 -7.37
CA PRO A 67 26.94 4.21 -7.39
C PRO A 67 26.38 4.74 -6.06
N LEU A 68 25.60 3.94 -5.34
CA LEU A 68 25.05 4.31 -4.03
C LEU A 68 26.15 4.41 -2.98
N CYS A 69 27.00 3.39 -2.86
CA CYS A 69 28.12 3.35 -1.93
C CYS A 69 29.15 4.44 -2.24
N GLN A 70 29.47 4.66 -3.53
CA GLN A 70 30.34 5.76 -3.94
C GLN A 70 29.79 7.13 -3.53
N PHE A 71 28.49 7.38 -3.75
CA PHE A 71 27.86 8.64 -3.37
C PHE A 71 27.85 8.87 -1.86
N LEU A 72 27.70 7.79 -1.08
CA LEU A 72 27.67 7.84 0.39
C LEU A 72 29.07 7.80 1.03
N GLY A 73 30.13 7.56 0.26
CA GLY A 73 31.49 7.36 0.79
C GLY A 73 31.60 6.12 1.67
N LYS A 74 30.93 5.03 1.26
CA LYS A 74 30.92 3.74 1.97
C LYS A 74 31.54 2.64 1.11
N GLU A 75 32.04 1.61 1.77
CA GLU A 75 32.48 0.39 1.10
C GLU A 75 31.28 -0.38 0.54
N VAL A 76 31.50 -1.09 -0.56
CA VAL A 76 30.49 -1.97 -1.16
C VAL A 76 30.38 -3.24 -0.32
N PRO A 77 29.17 -3.63 0.15
CA PRO A 77 28.96 -4.88 0.86
C PRO A 77 29.28 -6.10 -0.02
N SER A 78 29.67 -7.22 0.61
CA SER A 78 29.87 -8.50 -0.10
C SER A 78 28.57 -9.22 -0.46
N GLU A 79 27.44 -8.81 0.13
CA GLU A 79 26.11 -9.36 -0.15
C GLU A 79 25.51 -8.76 -1.44
N PRO A 80 24.68 -9.55 -2.16
CA PRO A 80 24.01 -9.04 -3.35
C PRO A 80 23.06 -7.89 -3.01
N PHE A 81 22.87 -6.97 -3.95
CA PHE A 81 21.90 -5.89 -3.78
C PHE A 81 20.49 -6.47 -3.56
N PRO A 82 19.75 -6.01 -2.53
CA PRO A 82 18.51 -6.67 -2.11
C PRO A 82 17.38 -6.56 -3.14
N HIS A 83 16.62 -7.65 -3.30
CA HIS A 83 15.45 -7.73 -4.16
C HIS A 83 14.29 -8.43 -3.42
N VAL A 84 13.44 -7.65 -2.74
CA VAL A 84 12.44 -8.20 -1.79
C VAL A 84 11.01 -7.72 -2.00
N ASN A 85 10.80 -6.65 -2.79
CA ASN A 85 9.50 -6.01 -2.96
C ASN A 85 9.02 -6.08 -4.42
N GLU A 86 8.93 -7.30 -4.95
CA GLU A 86 8.41 -7.55 -6.29
C GLU A 86 6.90 -7.26 -6.38
N GLY A 87 6.45 -6.77 -7.53
CA GLY A 87 5.04 -6.42 -7.76
C GLY A 87 4.08 -7.59 -7.53
N ASP A 88 4.47 -8.80 -7.90
CA ASP A 88 3.68 -10.01 -7.76
C ASP A 88 3.37 -10.34 -6.29
N PHE A 89 4.31 -10.08 -5.38
CA PHE A 89 4.09 -10.28 -3.95
C PHE A 89 2.94 -9.39 -3.45
N ILE A 90 2.95 -8.11 -3.82
CA ILE A 90 1.92 -7.15 -3.43
C ILE A 90 0.56 -7.51 -4.06
N ALA A 91 0.53 -7.92 -5.32
CA ALA A 91 -0.72 -8.35 -5.97
C ALA A 91 -1.34 -9.56 -5.24
N ARG A 92 -0.54 -10.58 -4.90
CA ARG A 92 -0.99 -11.76 -4.15
C ARG A 92 -1.47 -11.38 -2.74
N PHE A 93 -0.77 -10.46 -2.07
CA PHE A 93 -1.16 -9.98 -0.75
C PHE A 93 -2.56 -9.32 -0.75
N HIS A 94 -2.88 -8.52 -1.77
CA HIS A 94 -4.21 -7.92 -1.91
C HIS A 94 -5.32 -8.97 -2.09
N VAL A 95 -5.05 -10.04 -2.85
CA VAL A 95 -6.00 -11.15 -3.02
C VAL A 95 -6.26 -11.86 -1.69
N ILE A 96 -5.22 -12.09 -0.89
CA ILE A 96 -5.36 -12.71 0.44
C ILE A 96 -6.22 -11.82 1.36
N ILE A 97 -5.92 -10.51 1.42
CA ILE A 97 -6.71 -9.57 2.23
C ILE A 97 -8.18 -9.61 1.81
N PHE A 98 -8.46 -9.59 0.51
CA PHE A 98 -9.82 -9.64 -0.02
C PHE A 98 -10.57 -10.88 0.49
N TRP A 99 -9.98 -12.07 0.39
CA TRP A 99 -10.61 -13.31 0.85
C TRP A 99 -10.80 -13.36 2.36
N VAL A 100 -9.81 -12.91 3.14
CA VAL A 100 -9.95 -12.81 4.61
C VAL A 100 -11.12 -11.90 4.99
N ARG A 101 -11.30 -10.78 4.28
CA ARG A 101 -12.43 -9.87 4.50
C ARG A 101 -13.76 -10.52 4.13
N LEU A 102 -13.84 -11.20 2.98
CA LEU A 102 -15.05 -11.92 2.55
C LEU A 102 -15.48 -12.98 3.58
N VAL A 103 -14.55 -13.83 4.02
CA VAL A 103 -14.82 -14.87 5.02
C VAL A 103 -15.26 -14.24 6.35
N GLY A 104 -14.62 -13.14 6.76
CA GLY A 104 -15.01 -12.40 7.96
C GLY A 104 -16.44 -11.85 7.89
N LEU A 105 -16.89 -11.36 6.73
CA LEU A 105 -18.27 -10.90 6.51
C LEU A 105 -19.26 -12.07 6.50
N ALA A 106 -18.93 -13.17 5.82
CA ALA A 106 -19.77 -14.36 5.78
C ALA A 106 -19.98 -14.95 7.19
N LYS A 107 -18.90 -15.04 7.99
CA LYS A 107 -18.97 -15.49 9.39
C LYS A 107 -19.88 -14.59 10.24
N LYS A 108 -19.78 -13.26 10.07
CA LYS A 108 -20.68 -12.31 10.74
C LYS A 108 -22.14 -12.53 10.31
N GLY A 109 -22.39 -12.71 9.02
CA GLY A 109 -23.73 -13.00 8.49
C GLY A 109 -24.32 -14.27 9.10
N LEU A 110 -23.53 -15.35 9.19
CA LEU A 110 -23.96 -16.61 9.81
C LEU A 110 -24.29 -16.45 11.30
N ILE A 111 -23.45 -15.70 12.05
CA ILE A 111 -23.70 -15.40 13.47
C ILE A 111 -25.02 -14.64 13.65
N TRP A 112 -25.32 -13.66 12.79
CA TRP A 112 -26.58 -12.90 12.86
C TRP A 112 -27.80 -13.68 12.36
N ALA A 113 -27.63 -14.61 11.42
CA ALA A 113 -28.72 -15.45 10.91
C ALA A 113 -29.14 -16.52 11.91
N SER A 114 -28.21 -17.02 12.74
CA SER A 114 -28.45 -18.11 13.68
C SER A 114 -29.62 -17.84 14.68
N PRO A 115 -29.69 -16.69 15.37
CA PRO A 115 -30.84 -16.36 16.22
C PRO A 115 -32.17 -16.29 15.48
N VAL A 116 -32.18 -15.77 14.24
CA VAL A 116 -33.39 -15.63 13.42
C VAL A 116 -33.94 -17.01 13.05
N VAL A 117 -33.05 -17.92 12.63
CA VAL A 117 -33.41 -19.31 12.33
C VAL A 117 -33.90 -20.03 13.58
N ALA A 118 -33.25 -19.84 14.72
CA ALA A 118 -33.65 -20.46 15.99
C ALA A 118 -35.04 -19.98 16.45
N VAL A 119 -35.33 -18.69 16.37
CA VAL A 119 -36.65 -18.11 16.71
C VAL A 119 -37.73 -18.60 15.76
N GLY A 120 -37.47 -18.61 14.44
CA GLY A 120 -38.41 -19.12 13.45
C GLY A 120 -38.74 -20.59 13.64
N ALA A 121 -37.73 -21.43 13.92
CA ALA A 121 -37.91 -22.84 14.20
C ALA A 121 -38.70 -23.09 15.49
N ALA A 122 -38.44 -22.31 16.55
CA ALA A 122 -39.19 -22.40 17.80
C ALA A 122 -40.67 -22.00 17.60
N TRP A 123 -40.94 -20.92 16.86
CA TRP A 123 -42.31 -20.52 16.52
C TRP A 123 -43.07 -21.62 15.78
N TRP A 124 -42.44 -22.25 14.79
CA TRP A 124 -43.05 -23.34 14.02
C TRP A 124 -43.39 -24.57 14.88
N TYR A 125 -42.54 -24.88 15.87
CA TYR A 125 -42.71 -26.08 16.69
C TYR A 125 -43.71 -25.89 17.86
N PHE A 126 -43.81 -24.68 18.40
CA PHE A 126 -44.63 -24.38 19.60
C PHE A 126 -45.89 -23.54 19.32
N GLY A 127 -46.07 -23.06 18.10
CA GLY A 127 -47.22 -22.24 17.66
C GLY A 127 -48.30 -23.00 16.92
#